data_AF-A0A428ML88-F1
#
_entry.id   AF-A0A428ML88-F1
#
_cell.length_a   1.000
_cell.length_b   1.000
_cell.length_c   1.000
_cell.angle_alpha   90.00
_cell.angle_beta   90.00
_cell.angle_gamma   90.00
#
_symmetry.space_group_name_H-M   'P 1'
#
loop_
_entity.id
_entity.type
_entity.pdbx_description
1 polymer ?
#
loop_
_entity_poly.entity_id
_entity_poly.type
_entity_poly.pdbx_seq_one_letter_code
_entity_poly.pdbx_strand_id
1 'polypeptide(L)'
;MSLNLEEVSLHAHLSDPKPVTSPESKPVGDETVVDGTNPLSLEEMSELEESNYHWKLKRYHEAAHAVVAHLLGFRPMYIDNDVTQLDRRVLKFVHTANFVFRTREARVRAGEYAVMYIAGPAAEAKIRGESLVDLRAESNIIIDEGCVGDYWRVNQLLVRVMCHSALEFSNEVRDHQLLLWEAKAIAILNNDSVWAAVESVADELELQLGTLGRDELLAAIERGLSSR
;
A
#
# COMPACT_ATOMS: atom_id res chain seq x y z
N MET A 1 34.11 29.39 -14.10
CA MET A 1 32.65 29.36 -14.31
C MET A 1 32.02 29.53 -12.95
N SER A 2 31.52 30.73 -12.67
CA SER A 2 30.97 31.13 -11.37
C SER A 2 29.46 30.95 -11.41
N LEU A 3 28.90 30.24 -10.44
CA LEU A 3 27.46 30.05 -10.30
C LEU A 3 26.91 31.15 -9.38
N ASN A 4 26.03 32.00 -9.94
CA ASN A 4 25.19 32.94 -9.21
C ASN A 4 24.09 32.15 -8.49
N LEU A 5 24.00 32.33 -7.17
CA LEU A 5 22.88 31.91 -6.35
C LEU A 5 21.99 33.14 -6.14
N GLU A 6 20.83 33.19 -6.81
CA GLU A 6 19.79 34.16 -6.51
C GLU A 6 19.00 33.68 -5.28
N GLU A 7 18.98 34.55 -4.26
CA GLU A 7 18.19 34.41 -3.03
C GLU A 7 16.70 34.55 -3.34
N VAL A 8 15.91 33.52 -3.00
CA VAL A 8 14.45 33.61 -2.99
C VAL A 8 14.00 34.07 -1.59
N SER A 9 13.65 35.35 -1.48
CA SER A 9 13.01 35.93 -0.30
C SER A 9 11.50 35.62 -0.31
N LEU A 10 11.04 34.81 0.63
CA LEU A 10 9.63 34.53 0.89
C LEU A 10 9.13 35.46 2.01
N HIS A 11 8.53 36.58 1.63
CA HIS A 11 7.73 37.40 2.55
C HIS A 11 6.38 36.74 2.77
N ALA A 12 6.16 36.22 3.98
CA ALA A 12 4.86 35.77 4.45
C ALA A 12 3.97 36.98 4.80
N HIS A 13 2.92 37.21 4.00
CA HIS A 13 1.84 38.12 4.36
C HIS A 13 0.90 37.44 5.37
N LEU A 14 1.06 37.79 6.65
CA LEU A 14 0.08 37.53 7.69
C LEU A 14 -1.14 38.42 7.44
N SER A 15 -2.29 37.80 7.16
CA SER A 15 -3.59 38.48 7.09
C SER A 15 -4.31 38.29 8.42
N ASP A 16 -4.87 39.38 8.97
CA ASP A 16 -5.54 39.41 10.26
C ASP A 16 -6.80 38.51 10.32
N PRO A 17 -7.13 37.93 11.48
CA PRO A 17 -8.32 37.09 11.65
C PRO A 17 -9.61 37.91 11.64
N LYS A 18 -10.60 37.45 10.87
CA LYS A 18 -11.97 37.98 10.87
C LYS A 18 -12.69 37.69 12.20
N PRO A 19 -13.59 38.59 12.65
CA PRO A 19 -14.33 38.40 13.89
C PRO A 19 -15.39 37.30 13.77
N VAL A 20 -15.52 36.53 14.85
CA VAL A 20 -16.52 35.49 15.08
C VAL A 20 -17.89 36.12 15.32
N THR A 21 -18.87 35.82 14.47
CA THR A 21 -20.29 36.13 14.72
C THR A 21 -20.99 34.93 15.34
N SER A 22 -21.68 35.16 16.46
CA SER A 22 -22.48 34.18 17.20
C SER A 22 -23.60 33.56 16.35
N PRO A 23 -23.98 32.29 16.61
CA PRO A 23 -25.03 31.61 15.85
C PRO A 23 -26.43 32.06 16.29
N GLU A 24 -27.26 32.42 15.31
CA GLU A 24 -28.71 32.59 15.47
C GLU A 24 -29.38 31.22 15.66
N SER A 25 -30.12 31.06 16.75
CA SER A 25 -30.97 29.91 17.03
C SER A 25 -32.20 29.90 16.11
N LYS A 26 -32.36 28.84 15.31
CA LYS A 26 -33.60 28.52 14.59
C LYS A 26 -34.35 27.35 15.25
N PRO A 27 -35.69 27.32 15.11
CA PRO A 27 -36.57 26.53 15.95
C PRO A 27 -36.54 25.04 15.59
N VAL A 28 -36.78 24.23 16.62
CA VAL A 28 -37.05 22.80 16.59
C VAL A 28 -38.20 22.53 15.61
N GLY A 29 -37.89 21.84 14.52
CA GLY A 29 -38.84 21.34 13.54
C GLY A 29 -38.82 19.82 13.54
N ASP A 30 -39.99 19.25 13.81
CA ASP A 30 -40.47 17.87 13.65
C ASP A 30 -39.44 16.74 13.59
N GLU A 31 -39.50 15.91 14.63
CA GLU A 31 -39.04 14.52 14.63
C GLU A 31 -39.67 13.77 13.46
N THR A 32 -38.94 13.70 12.35
CA THR A 32 -39.13 12.62 11.38
C THR A 32 -38.62 11.35 12.04
N VAL A 33 -39.56 10.60 12.63
CA VAL A 33 -39.37 9.20 13.00
C VAL A 33 -38.97 8.47 11.72
N VAL A 34 -37.67 8.20 11.56
CA VAL A 34 -37.16 7.36 10.49
C VAL A 34 -37.58 5.93 10.82
N ASP A 35 -38.58 5.46 10.07
CA ASP A 35 -39.11 4.11 10.13
C ASP A 35 -38.00 3.11 9.78
N GLY A 36 -37.59 2.31 10.77
CA GLY A 36 -36.40 1.45 10.74
C GLY A 36 -36.58 0.13 10.00
N THR A 37 -37.40 0.08 8.94
CA THR A 37 -37.72 -1.19 8.25
C THR A 37 -37.95 -1.06 6.74
N ASN A 38 -37.38 -0.06 6.06
CA ASN A 38 -37.34 -0.13 4.60
C ASN A 38 -36.17 -1.04 4.14
N PRO A 39 -36.43 -2.15 3.44
CA PRO A 39 -35.36 -2.91 2.80
C PRO A 39 -34.67 -2.00 1.77
N LEU A 40 -33.35 -2.12 1.68
CA LEU A 40 -32.55 -1.39 0.69
C LEU A 40 -33.12 -1.60 -0.72
N SER A 41 -33.14 -0.54 -1.52
CA SER A 41 -33.39 -0.64 -2.95
C SER A 41 -32.32 -1.47 -3.64
N LEU A 42 -32.61 -1.99 -4.84
CA LEU A 42 -31.62 -2.76 -5.63
C LEU A 42 -30.37 -1.94 -5.97
N GLU A 43 -30.51 -0.62 -6.14
CA GLU A 43 -29.39 0.30 -6.36
C GLU A 43 -28.54 0.42 -5.09
N GLU A 44 -29.16 0.65 -3.93
CA GLU A 44 -28.44 0.70 -2.65
C GLU A 44 -27.77 -0.64 -2.27
N MET A 45 -28.38 -1.77 -2.64
CA MET A 45 -27.75 -3.09 -2.48
C MET A 45 -26.53 -3.25 -3.39
N SER A 46 -26.62 -2.83 -4.66
CA SER A 46 -25.50 -2.87 -5.62
C SER A 46 -24.34 -1.99 -5.16
N GLU A 47 -24.63 -0.77 -4.70
CA GLU A 47 -23.62 0.15 -4.16
C GLU A 47 -22.94 -0.40 -2.90
N LEU A 48 -23.71 -1.05 -2.03
CA LEU A 48 -23.18 -1.68 -0.82
C LEU A 48 -22.28 -2.88 -1.16
N GLU A 49 -22.68 -3.69 -2.14
CA GLU A 49 -21.88 -4.82 -2.64
C GLU A 49 -20.57 -4.36 -3.27
N GLU A 50 -20.60 -3.31 -4.10
CA GLU A 50 -19.40 -2.69 -4.69
C GLU A 50 -18.46 -2.12 -3.62
N SER A 51 -19.02 -1.41 -2.63
CA SER A 51 -18.25 -0.85 -1.51
C SER A 51 -17.59 -1.95 -0.67
N ASN A 52 -18.34 -3.01 -0.32
CA ASN A 52 -17.81 -4.15 0.43
C ASN A 52 -16.71 -4.89 -0.36
N TYR A 53 -16.88 -5.02 -1.67
CA TYR A 53 -15.87 -5.62 -2.54
C TYR A 53 -14.57 -4.79 -2.55
N HIS A 54 -14.69 -3.45 -2.63
CA HIS A 54 -13.53 -2.55 -2.57
C HIS A 54 -12.77 -2.66 -1.25
N TRP A 55 -13.48 -2.66 -0.11
CA TRP A 55 -12.86 -2.84 1.20
C TRP A 55 -12.18 -4.19 1.36
N LYS A 56 -12.76 -5.26 0.80
CA LYS A 56 -12.13 -6.57 0.77
C LYS A 56 -10.80 -6.51 0.02
N LEU A 57 -10.76 -5.92 -1.18
CA LEU A 57 -9.52 -5.80 -1.95
C LEU A 57 -8.43 -5.05 -1.17
N LYS A 58 -8.76 -3.91 -0.57
CA LYS A 58 -7.84 -3.13 0.26
C LYS A 58 -7.24 -3.92 1.43
N ARG A 59 -8.08 -4.65 2.18
CA ARG A 59 -7.61 -5.47 3.31
C ARG A 59 -6.64 -6.55 2.86
N TYR A 60 -6.93 -7.23 1.76
CA TYR A 60 -6.03 -8.26 1.22
C TYR A 60 -4.74 -7.68 0.64
N HIS A 61 -4.82 -6.49 0.01
CA HIS A 61 -3.66 -5.75 -0.47
C HIS A 61 -2.68 -5.47 0.68
N GLU A 62 -3.15 -4.83 1.74
CA GLU A 62 -2.32 -4.48 2.89
C GLU A 62 -1.87 -5.73 3.67
N ALA A 63 -2.75 -6.72 3.83
CA ALA A 63 -2.40 -8.00 4.46
C ALA A 63 -1.24 -8.69 3.74
N ALA A 64 -1.23 -8.66 2.40
CA ALA A 64 -0.16 -9.23 1.61
C ALA A 64 1.18 -8.48 1.79
N HIS A 65 1.17 -7.15 1.87
CA HIS A 65 2.37 -6.40 2.25
C HIS A 65 2.89 -6.83 3.61
N ALA A 66 2.03 -6.89 4.63
CA ALA A 66 2.44 -7.22 5.99
C ALA A 66 3.00 -8.65 6.11
N VAL A 67 2.32 -9.64 5.52
CA VAL A 67 2.75 -11.04 5.54
C VAL A 67 4.09 -11.21 4.81
N VAL A 68 4.22 -10.67 3.59
CA VAL A 68 5.47 -10.78 2.82
C VAL A 68 6.60 -9.99 3.50
N ALA A 69 6.29 -8.83 4.10
CA ALA A 69 7.25 -8.08 4.92
C ALA A 69 7.77 -8.92 6.09
N HIS A 70 6.89 -9.62 6.80
CA HIS A 70 7.27 -10.51 7.90
C HIS A 70 8.19 -11.63 7.45
N LEU A 71 7.82 -12.35 6.39
CA LEU A 71 8.61 -13.46 5.82
C LEU A 71 10.00 -13.03 5.34
N LEU A 72 10.11 -11.83 4.78
CA LEU A 72 11.38 -11.24 4.36
C LEU A 72 12.11 -10.52 5.50
N GLY A 73 11.60 -10.55 6.73
CA GLY A 73 12.26 -9.98 7.91
C GLY A 73 12.21 -8.45 8.03
N PHE A 74 11.29 -7.78 7.34
CA PHE A 74 11.07 -6.32 7.41
C PHE A 74 10.23 -5.86 8.61
N ARG A 75 9.74 -6.78 9.46
CA ARG A 75 9.03 -6.50 10.72
C ARG A 75 7.91 -5.45 10.56
N PRO A 76 6.71 -5.85 10.12
CA PRO A 76 5.57 -4.96 10.16
C PRO A 76 5.22 -4.60 11.61
N MET A 77 4.85 -3.36 11.83
CA MET A 77 4.62 -2.79 13.17
C MET A 77 3.16 -2.37 13.38
N TYR A 78 2.47 -2.07 12.29
CA TYR A 78 1.10 -1.60 12.27
C TYR A 78 0.56 -1.77 10.85
N ILE A 79 -0.73 -2.02 10.73
CA ILE A 79 -1.44 -2.06 9.47
C ILE A 79 -2.81 -1.41 9.66
N ASP A 80 -3.26 -0.67 8.66
CA ASP A 80 -4.67 -0.33 8.47
C ASP A 80 -5.10 -0.63 7.03
N ASN A 81 -6.35 -0.32 6.69
CA ASN A 81 -6.89 -0.59 5.35
C ASN A 81 -6.17 0.15 4.21
N ASP A 82 -5.35 1.17 4.52
CA ASP A 82 -4.70 2.02 3.51
C ASP A 82 -3.17 2.03 3.64
N VAL A 83 -2.59 1.53 4.75
CA VAL A 83 -1.14 1.51 4.93
C VAL A 83 -0.63 0.40 5.85
N THR A 84 0.41 -0.27 5.36
CA THR A 84 1.30 -1.12 6.16
C THR A 84 2.53 -0.33 6.62
N GLN A 85 2.70 -0.17 7.93
CA GLN A 85 3.86 0.49 8.53
C GLN A 85 4.91 -0.50 9.00
N LEU A 86 6.16 -0.26 8.59
CA LEU A 86 7.32 -1.09 8.93
C LEU A 86 8.20 -0.45 9.99
N ASP A 87 9.11 -1.23 10.59
CA ASP A 87 10.13 -0.72 11.50
C ASP A 87 10.98 0.39 10.83
N ARG A 88 11.18 1.51 11.53
CA ARG A 88 11.94 2.68 11.03
C ARG A 88 13.33 2.34 10.51
N ARG A 89 13.96 1.25 10.96
CA ARG A 89 15.26 0.79 10.46
C ARG A 89 15.21 0.36 8.99
N VAL A 90 14.09 -0.20 8.56
CA VAL A 90 13.83 -0.55 7.16
C VAL A 90 13.74 0.72 6.31
N LEU A 91 12.98 1.72 6.78
CA LEU A 91 12.84 3.01 6.10
C LEU A 91 14.19 3.73 5.97
N LYS A 92 15.05 3.71 7.01
CA LYS A 92 16.38 4.31 6.93
C LYS A 92 17.26 3.71 5.84
N PHE A 93 17.18 2.39 5.63
CA PHE A 93 17.92 1.69 4.58
C PHE A 93 17.48 2.13 3.19
N VAL A 94 16.17 2.30 2.98
CA VAL A 94 15.61 2.63 1.68
C VAL A 94 15.74 4.13 1.39
N HIS A 95 15.48 5.00 2.37
CA HIS A 95 15.49 6.45 2.19
C HIS A 95 16.86 7.10 2.37
N THR A 96 17.96 6.34 2.50
CA THR A 96 19.29 6.96 2.56
C THR A 96 19.57 7.72 1.25
N ALA A 97 19.81 9.03 1.35
CA ALA A 97 19.88 10.00 0.25
C ALA A 97 21.01 9.78 -0.80
N ASN A 98 21.71 8.65 -0.75
CA ASN A 98 22.69 8.27 -1.75
C ASN A 98 22.03 7.38 -2.80
N PHE A 99 21.97 7.89 -4.03
CA PHE A 99 21.17 7.42 -5.16
C PHE A 99 21.39 5.97 -5.63
N VAL A 100 22.36 5.21 -5.09
CA VAL A 100 22.73 3.89 -5.65
C VAL A 100 23.02 2.87 -4.55
N PHE A 101 22.49 1.65 -4.72
CA PHE A 101 22.80 0.50 -3.86
C PHE A 101 24.16 -0.10 -4.24
N ARG A 102 25.22 0.34 -3.55
CA ARG A 102 26.62 0.02 -3.89
C ARG A 102 26.97 -1.45 -3.69
N THR A 103 26.49 -2.07 -2.63
CA THR A 103 26.83 -3.47 -2.30
C THR A 103 25.81 -4.45 -2.91
N ARG A 104 26.25 -5.68 -3.14
CA ARG A 104 25.36 -6.75 -3.63
C ARG A 104 24.23 -7.01 -2.64
N GLU A 105 24.56 -7.02 -1.36
CA GLU A 105 23.63 -7.26 -0.25
C GLU A 105 22.55 -6.18 -0.21
N ALA A 106 22.92 -4.91 -0.42
CA ALA A 106 21.94 -3.82 -0.49
C ALA A 106 21.03 -3.96 -1.71
N ARG A 107 21.53 -4.41 -2.86
CA ARG A 107 20.70 -4.66 -4.06
C ARG A 107 19.74 -5.82 -3.85
N VAL A 108 20.21 -6.91 -3.23
CA VAL A 108 19.34 -8.05 -2.85
C VAL A 108 18.23 -7.56 -1.92
N ARG A 109 18.60 -6.79 -0.88
CA ARG A 109 17.62 -6.28 0.10
C ARG A 109 16.63 -5.29 -0.52
N ALA A 110 17.07 -4.46 -1.46
CA ALA A 110 16.19 -3.59 -2.24
C ALA A 110 15.21 -4.40 -3.11
N GLY A 111 15.66 -5.50 -3.71
CA GLY A 111 14.79 -6.40 -4.46
C GLY A 111 13.77 -7.10 -3.59
N GLU A 112 14.14 -7.55 -2.39
CA GLU A 112 13.19 -8.10 -1.41
C GLU A 112 12.16 -7.04 -0.98
N TYR A 113 12.59 -5.78 -0.82
CA TYR A 113 11.69 -4.69 -0.50
C TYR A 113 10.72 -4.37 -1.64
N ALA A 114 11.16 -4.47 -2.89
CA ALA A 114 10.30 -4.36 -4.06
C ALA A 114 9.29 -5.52 -4.15
N VAL A 115 9.71 -6.75 -3.87
CA VAL A 115 8.83 -7.93 -3.83
C VAL A 115 7.71 -7.73 -2.80
N MET A 116 8.02 -7.16 -1.63
CA MET A 116 7.02 -6.80 -0.63
C MET A 116 6.00 -5.78 -1.16
N TYR A 117 6.42 -4.71 -1.85
CA TYR A 117 5.48 -3.76 -2.49
C TYR A 117 4.69 -4.38 -3.65
N ILE A 118 5.19 -5.41 -4.31
CA ILE A 118 4.41 -6.08 -5.36
C ILE A 118 3.36 -7.02 -4.75
N ALA A 119 3.53 -7.44 -3.49
CA ALA A 119 2.63 -8.38 -2.83
C ALA A 119 1.18 -7.88 -2.74
N GLY A 120 0.95 -6.59 -2.46
CA GLY A 120 -0.40 -6.00 -2.41
C GLY A 120 -1.14 -6.13 -3.74
N PRO A 121 -0.60 -5.55 -4.84
CA PRO A 121 -1.18 -5.70 -6.18
C PRO A 121 -1.31 -7.16 -6.63
N ALA A 122 -0.36 -8.03 -6.26
CA ALA A 122 -0.43 -9.45 -6.59
C ALA A 122 -1.56 -10.19 -5.85
N ALA A 123 -1.87 -9.80 -4.61
CA ALA A 123 -3.01 -10.34 -3.88
C ALA A 123 -4.34 -9.87 -4.48
N GLU A 124 -4.44 -8.61 -4.88
CA GLU A 124 -5.62 -8.11 -5.61
C GLU A 124 -5.84 -8.88 -6.91
N ALA A 125 -4.79 -9.03 -7.74
CA ALA A 125 -4.87 -9.78 -8.99
C ALA A 125 -5.35 -11.23 -8.75
N LYS A 126 -4.88 -11.87 -7.69
CA LYS A 126 -5.31 -13.23 -7.31
C LYS A 126 -6.80 -13.30 -6.94
N ILE A 127 -7.33 -12.30 -6.24
CA ILE A 127 -8.75 -12.24 -5.86
C ILE A 127 -9.64 -11.95 -7.07
N ARG A 128 -9.21 -11.01 -7.92
CA ARG A 128 -9.92 -10.64 -9.14
C ARG A 128 -9.88 -11.74 -10.20
N GLY A 129 -8.92 -12.67 -10.10
CA GLY A 129 -8.71 -13.72 -11.10
C GLY A 129 -8.02 -13.20 -12.36
N GLU A 130 -7.24 -12.14 -12.22
CA GLU A 130 -6.60 -11.40 -13.32
C GLU A 130 -5.08 -11.57 -13.30
N SER A 131 -4.44 -11.28 -14.43
CA SER A 131 -2.98 -11.20 -14.48
C SER A 131 -2.49 -9.95 -13.75
N LEU A 132 -1.44 -10.08 -12.94
CA LEU A 132 -0.76 -8.93 -12.32
C LEU A 132 -0.26 -7.92 -13.37
N VAL A 133 0.11 -8.40 -14.55
CA VAL A 133 0.55 -7.54 -15.67
C VAL A 133 -0.60 -6.67 -16.18
N ASP A 134 -1.81 -7.24 -16.26
CA ASP A 134 -3.00 -6.54 -16.74
C ASP A 134 -3.45 -5.52 -15.70
N LEU A 135 -3.51 -5.92 -14.42
CA LEU A 135 -3.81 -5.02 -13.29
C LEU A 135 -2.85 -3.81 -13.25
N ARG A 136 -1.56 -4.05 -13.49
CA ARG A 136 -0.54 -2.98 -13.57
C ARG A 136 -0.79 -2.06 -14.77
N ALA A 137 -1.19 -2.60 -15.91
CA ALA A 137 -1.48 -1.81 -17.10
C ALA A 137 -2.70 -0.90 -16.89
N GLU A 138 -3.75 -1.40 -16.23
CA GLU A 138 -4.93 -0.64 -15.85
C GLU A 138 -4.61 0.46 -14.83
N SER A 139 -3.78 0.14 -13.84
CA SER A 139 -3.29 1.10 -12.84
C SER A 139 -2.47 2.23 -13.47
N ASN A 140 -1.83 2.02 -14.63
CA ASN A 140 -1.15 3.11 -15.34
C ASN A 140 -2.12 4.10 -16.00
N ILE A 141 -3.41 3.74 -16.09
CA ILE A 141 -4.48 4.54 -16.72
C ILE A 141 -5.38 5.15 -15.65
N ILE A 142 -5.60 4.45 -14.54
CA ILE A 142 -6.47 4.84 -13.42
C ILE A 142 -5.63 5.34 -12.24
N ILE A 143 -5.98 6.51 -11.71
CA ILE A 143 -5.36 7.08 -10.50
C ILE A 143 -5.96 6.37 -9.26
N ASP A 144 -5.80 5.05 -9.16
CA ASP A 144 -6.08 4.34 -7.91
C ASP A 144 -4.83 4.39 -7.04
N GLU A 145 -4.95 4.92 -5.83
CA GLU A 145 -3.80 5.39 -5.04
C GLU A 145 -2.91 4.24 -4.53
N GLY A 146 -3.46 3.03 -4.38
CA GLY A 146 -2.74 1.85 -3.86
C GLY A 146 -1.72 1.28 -4.84
N CYS A 147 -2.20 0.57 -5.87
CA CYS A 147 -1.34 -0.10 -6.85
C CYS A 147 -0.35 0.84 -7.57
N VAL A 148 -0.77 2.07 -7.88
CA VAL A 148 0.11 3.09 -8.51
C VAL A 148 1.24 3.49 -7.57
N GLY A 149 0.92 3.71 -6.29
CA GLY A 149 1.89 4.05 -5.26
C GLY A 149 2.97 2.99 -5.11
N ASP A 150 2.59 1.71 -5.14
CA ASP A 150 3.54 0.60 -5.01
C ASP A 150 4.47 0.47 -6.21
N TYR A 151 3.93 0.48 -7.43
CA TYR A 151 4.77 0.38 -8.61
C TYR A 151 5.65 1.62 -8.79
N TRP A 152 5.24 2.80 -8.33
CA TRP A 152 6.12 3.97 -8.26
C TRP A 152 7.33 3.71 -7.35
N ARG A 153 7.13 3.13 -6.16
CA ARG A 153 8.20 2.74 -5.23
C ARG A 153 9.10 1.65 -5.82
N VAL A 154 8.51 0.64 -6.47
CA VAL A 154 9.25 -0.42 -7.17
C VAL A 154 10.13 0.16 -8.28
N ASN A 155 9.62 1.11 -9.07
CA ASN A 155 10.39 1.78 -10.12
C ASN A 155 11.55 2.60 -9.56
N GLN A 156 11.37 3.27 -8.42
CA GLN A 156 12.48 3.95 -7.74
C GLN A 156 13.58 2.97 -7.31
N LEU A 157 13.19 1.80 -6.79
CA LEU A 157 14.14 0.75 -6.41
C LEU A 157 14.86 0.18 -7.62
N LEU A 158 14.15 -0.08 -8.74
CA LEU A 158 14.73 -0.54 -10.00
C LEU A 158 15.83 0.40 -10.48
N VAL A 159 15.54 1.70 -10.61
CA VAL A 159 16.51 2.69 -11.06
C VAL A 159 17.76 2.67 -10.17
N ARG A 160 17.58 2.65 -8.84
CA ARG A 160 18.72 2.67 -7.89
C ARG A 160 19.53 1.38 -7.87
N VAL A 161 18.90 0.23 -8.16
CA VAL A 161 19.57 -1.06 -8.32
C VAL A 161 20.36 -1.07 -9.63
N MET A 162 19.82 -0.54 -10.72
CA MET A 162 20.45 -0.58 -12.05
C MET A 162 21.54 0.48 -12.26
N CYS A 163 21.43 1.66 -11.62
CA CYS A 163 22.41 2.75 -11.76
C CYS A 163 23.82 2.42 -11.25
N HIS A 164 24.08 1.21 -10.74
CA HIS A 164 25.42 0.80 -10.33
C HIS A 164 26.33 0.42 -11.52
N SER A 165 25.77 0.15 -12.71
CA SER A 165 26.52 -0.25 -13.89
C SER A 165 25.90 0.36 -15.16
N ALA A 166 26.70 1.08 -15.94
CA ALA A 166 26.27 1.61 -17.24
C ALA A 166 25.95 0.49 -18.26
N LEU A 167 26.54 -0.70 -18.08
CA LEU A 167 26.26 -1.87 -18.93
C LEU A 167 24.82 -2.39 -18.73
N GLU A 168 24.31 -2.28 -17.50
CA GLU A 168 23.02 -2.84 -17.10
C GLU A 168 21.89 -1.81 -17.22
N PHE A 169 22.20 -0.58 -17.63
CA PHE A 169 21.24 0.52 -17.72
C PHE A 169 20.50 0.52 -19.07
N SER A 170 19.61 -0.47 -19.27
CA SER A 170 18.71 -0.57 -20.42
C SER A 170 17.27 -0.89 -20.01
N ASN A 171 16.29 -0.55 -20.84
CA ASN A 171 14.88 -0.85 -20.54
C ASN A 171 14.62 -2.35 -20.45
N GLU A 172 15.29 -3.15 -21.29
CA GLU A 172 15.15 -4.60 -21.32
C GLU A 172 15.64 -5.23 -20.01
N VAL A 173 16.76 -4.75 -19.45
CA VAL A 173 17.25 -5.22 -18.16
C VAL A 173 16.29 -4.81 -17.04
N ARG A 174 15.75 -3.59 -17.11
CA ARG A 174 14.74 -3.10 -16.14
C ARG A 174 13.51 -3.99 -16.14
N ASP A 175 12.98 -4.30 -17.32
CA ASP A 175 11.75 -5.06 -17.46
C ASP A 175 11.95 -6.53 -17.04
N HIS A 176 13.10 -7.15 -17.36
CA HIS A 176 13.44 -8.47 -16.82
C HIS A 176 13.56 -8.46 -15.29
N GLN A 177 14.16 -7.41 -14.71
CA GLN A 177 14.31 -7.29 -13.27
C GLN A 177 12.96 -7.12 -12.57
N LEU A 178 12.05 -6.35 -13.17
CA LEU A 178 10.67 -6.19 -12.71
C LEU A 178 9.92 -7.52 -12.74
N LEU A 179 9.92 -8.20 -13.90
CA LEU A 179 9.27 -9.51 -14.07
C LEU A 179 9.80 -10.54 -13.06
N LEU A 180 11.10 -10.51 -12.76
CA LEU A 180 11.69 -11.37 -11.74
C LEU A 180 11.15 -11.07 -10.33
N TRP A 181 10.94 -9.80 -9.99
CA TRP A 181 10.37 -9.43 -8.69
C TRP A 181 8.87 -9.75 -8.62
N GLU A 182 8.12 -9.52 -9.69
CA GLU A 182 6.72 -9.93 -9.82
C GLU A 182 6.56 -11.44 -9.66
N ALA A 183 7.36 -12.23 -10.39
CA ALA A 183 7.35 -13.69 -10.29
C ALA A 183 7.66 -14.18 -8.87
N LYS A 184 8.56 -13.51 -8.14
CA LYS A 184 8.85 -13.83 -6.74
C LYS A 184 7.68 -13.53 -5.81
N ALA A 185 7.03 -12.37 -5.96
CA ALA A 185 5.85 -12.03 -5.16
C ALA A 185 4.72 -13.05 -5.38
N ILE A 186 4.44 -13.37 -6.65
CA ILE A 186 3.47 -14.38 -7.04
C ILE A 186 3.82 -15.74 -6.45
N ALA A 187 5.09 -16.18 -6.55
CA ALA A 187 5.52 -17.46 -6.01
C ALA A 187 5.35 -17.54 -4.47
N ILE A 188 5.61 -16.45 -3.76
CA ILE A 188 5.39 -16.37 -2.30
C ILE A 188 3.89 -16.49 -1.99
N LEU A 189 3.02 -15.74 -2.69
CA LEU A 189 1.57 -15.74 -2.44
C LEU A 189 0.85 -17.00 -2.94
N ASN A 190 1.49 -17.78 -3.81
CA ASN A 190 0.99 -19.09 -4.23
C ASN A 190 1.38 -20.22 -3.27
N ASN A 191 2.14 -19.94 -2.22
CA ASN A 191 2.28 -20.88 -1.11
C ASN A 191 1.00 -20.86 -0.26
N ASP A 192 0.39 -22.03 -0.05
CA ASP A 192 -0.90 -22.15 0.65
C ASP A 192 -0.86 -21.63 2.09
N SER A 193 0.21 -21.90 2.85
CA SER A 193 0.34 -21.41 4.22
C SER A 193 0.53 -19.89 4.26
N VAL A 194 1.23 -19.33 3.26
CA VAL A 194 1.37 -17.86 3.13
C VAL A 194 0.04 -17.22 2.77
N TRP A 195 -0.71 -17.80 1.84
CA TRP A 195 -2.03 -17.29 1.48
C TRP A 195 -3.02 -17.36 2.65
N ALA A 196 -3.01 -18.45 3.41
CA ALA A 196 -3.80 -18.56 4.63
C ALA A 196 -3.42 -17.50 5.69
N ALA A 197 -2.15 -17.08 5.75
CA ALA A 197 -1.73 -15.94 6.56
C ALA A 197 -2.29 -14.60 6.06
N VAL A 198 -2.35 -14.40 4.74
CA VAL A 198 -2.99 -13.20 4.15
C VAL A 198 -4.48 -13.17 4.48
N GLU A 199 -5.19 -14.29 4.29
CA GLU A 199 -6.60 -14.43 4.67
C GLU A 199 -6.81 -14.14 6.16
N SER A 200 -6.00 -14.74 7.05
CA SER A 200 -6.12 -14.53 8.48
C SER A 200 -5.88 -13.07 8.91
N VAL A 201 -5.00 -12.32 8.24
CA VAL A 201 -4.77 -10.89 8.54
C VAL A 201 -5.90 -10.03 7.98
N ALA A 202 -6.39 -10.32 6.77
CA ALA A 202 -7.50 -9.60 6.16
C ALA A 202 -8.80 -9.76 6.97
N ASP A 203 -9.07 -10.98 7.46
CA ASP A 203 -10.21 -11.27 8.34
C ASP A 203 -10.09 -10.53 9.68
N GLU A 204 -8.89 -10.51 10.27
CA GLU A 204 -8.67 -9.78 11.54
C GLU A 204 -8.80 -8.25 11.34
N LEU A 205 -8.36 -7.71 10.19
CA LEU A 205 -8.61 -6.30 9.83
C LEU A 205 -10.11 -6.01 9.74
N GLU A 206 -10.90 -6.90 9.13
CA GLU A 206 -12.36 -6.74 9.08
C GLU A 206 -12.98 -6.74 10.49
N LEU A 207 -12.55 -7.65 11.36
CA LEU A 207 -13.03 -7.75 12.73
C LEU A 207 -12.67 -6.54 13.61
N GLN A 208 -11.48 -5.97 13.42
CA GLN A 208 -10.94 -4.86 14.21
C GLN A 208 -11.19 -3.48 13.57
N LEU A 209 -12.22 -3.36 12.73
CA LEU A 209 -12.64 -2.12 12.07
C LEU A 209 -11.52 -1.45 11.24
N GLY A 210 -10.63 -2.25 10.69
CA GLY A 210 -9.64 -1.83 9.70
C GLY A 210 -8.27 -1.44 10.26
N THR A 211 -7.95 -1.75 11.51
CA THR A 211 -6.62 -1.45 12.08
C THR A 211 -6.09 -2.60 12.95
N LEU A 212 -4.81 -2.93 12.83
CA LEU A 212 -4.13 -3.86 13.75
C LEU A 212 -2.83 -3.26 14.28
N GLY A 213 -2.68 -3.34 15.60
CA GLY A 213 -1.41 -3.13 16.26
C GLY A 213 -0.43 -4.26 15.97
N ARG A 214 0.82 -4.07 16.42
CA ARG A 214 1.90 -5.02 16.14
C ARG A 214 1.60 -6.44 16.61
N ASP A 215 1.12 -6.58 17.84
CA ASP A 215 1.02 -7.88 18.48
C ASP A 215 -0.19 -8.65 17.92
N GLU A 216 -1.29 -7.95 17.63
CA GLU A 216 -2.45 -8.48 16.93
C GLU A 216 -2.09 -8.93 15.50
N LEU A 217 -1.35 -8.08 14.77
CA LEU A 217 -0.87 -8.39 13.42
C LEU A 217 0.01 -9.63 13.40
N LEU A 218 1.00 -9.71 14.30
CA LEU A 218 1.88 -10.88 14.38
C LEU A 218 1.09 -12.14 14.76
N ALA A 219 0.14 -12.04 15.69
CA ALA A 219 -0.71 -13.16 16.06
C ALA A 219 -1.58 -13.65 14.88
N ALA A 220 -2.13 -12.74 14.07
CA ALA A 220 -2.89 -13.09 12.87
C ALA A 220 -2.00 -13.78 11.82
N ILE A 221 -0.80 -13.25 11.56
CA ILE A 221 0.17 -13.85 10.64
C ILE A 221 0.53 -15.28 11.08
N GLU A 222 0.95 -15.47 12.33
CA GLU A 222 1.37 -16.79 12.84
C GLU A 222 0.22 -17.80 12.86
N ARG A 223 -1.02 -17.35 13.13
CA ARG A 223 -2.22 -18.18 13.09
C ARG A 223 -2.46 -18.74 11.68
N GLY A 224 -2.41 -17.89 10.66
CA GLY A 224 -2.60 -18.35 9.28
C GLY A 224 -1.43 -19.19 8.77
N LEU A 225 -0.18 -18.84 9.09
CA LEU A 225 1.00 -19.65 8.75
C LEU A 225 0.96 -21.07 9.35
N SER A 226 0.30 -21.22 10.50
CA SER A 226 0.18 -22.51 11.21
C SER A 226 -1.06 -23.33 10.81
N SER A 227 -1.91 -22.82 9.93
CA SER A 227 -3.21 -23.44 9.62
C SER A 227 -3.15 -24.57 8.59
N ARG A 228 -2.02 -24.72 7.88
CA ARG A 228 -1.82 -25.70 6.79
C ARG A 228 -0.43 -26.30 6.80
#